data_AF-A0A6B3N1V7-F1
#
_entry.id   AF-A0A6B3N1V7-F1
#
_cell.length_a   1.000
_cell.length_b   1.000
_cell.length_c   1.000
_cell.angle_alpha   90.00
_cell.angle_beta   90.00
_cell.angle_gamma   90.00
#
_symmetry.space_group_name_H-M   'P 1'
#
loop_
_entity.id
_entity.type
_entity.pdbx_description
1 polymer ?
#
loop_
_entity_poly.entity_id
_entity_poly.type
_entity_poly.pdbx_seq_one_letter_code
_entity_poly.pdbx_strand_id
1 'polypeptide(L)'
;IKCVVFSGNGRILAGGCEDHTLRLWDVGTGECLNTLRGHTHRLRSVAFSPNSKLIASGSYDKTCKLWDVQTGECLKTLHGHTNVVWSVTFSRDGLMLASSSNDGTIKFWDIETGQCIKTLRVPRPYEGMNIAGVTGLTKATMTSLKALGAVD
;
A
#
# COMPACT_ATOMS: atom_id res chain seq x y z
N ILE A 1 -9.45 -4.73 14.98
CA ILE A 1 -8.25 -3.89 14.77
C ILE A 1 -7.20 -4.74 14.05
N LYS A 2 -6.86 -4.40 12.80
CA LYS A 2 -5.86 -5.14 11.99
C LYS A 2 -4.51 -4.43 11.88
N CYS A 3 -4.43 -3.19 12.34
CA CYS A 3 -3.22 -2.39 12.38
C CYS A 3 -3.32 -1.33 13.49
N VAL A 4 -2.20 -1.03 14.12
CA VAL A 4 -2.03 -0.01 15.16
C VAL A 4 -0.59 0.49 15.13
N VAL A 5 -0.37 1.77 15.39
CA VAL A 5 0.97 2.39 15.40
C VAL A 5 1.00 3.60 16.35
N PHE A 6 2.14 3.82 17.01
CA PHE A 6 2.38 5.02 17.81
C PHE A 6 3.02 6.13 16.97
N SER A 7 2.71 7.38 17.29
CA SER A 7 3.50 8.53 16.84
C SER A 7 4.93 8.45 17.39
N GLY A 8 5.88 9.15 16.77
CA GLY A 8 7.29 9.12 17.18
C GLY A 8 7.54 9.58 18.61
N ASN A 9 6.66 10.41 19.17
CA ASN A 9 6.69 10.85 20.58
C ASN A 9 5.82 9.99 21.52
N GLY A 10 5.14 8.96 21.02
CA GLY A 10 4.29 8.06 21.80
C GLY A 10 2.98 8.66 22.33
N ARG A 11 2.66 9.92 22.01
CA ARG A 11 1.46 10.60 22.54
C ARG A 11 0.19 10.23 21.79
N ILE A 12 0.29 9.93 20.49
CA ILE A 12 -0.84 9.61 19.65
C ILE A 12 -0.75 8.15 19.23
N LEU A 13 -1.86 7.43 19.35
CA LEU A 13 -2.04 6.11 18.78
C LEU A 13 -2.91 6.25 17.52
N ALA A 14 -2.51 5.61 16.43
CA ALA A 14 -3.32 5.49 15.22
C ALA A 14 -3.68 4.04 14.98
N GLY A 15 -4.92 3.76 14.54
CA GLY A 15 -5.37 2.38 14.36
C GLY A 15 -6.58 2.25 13.46
N GLY A 16 -6.57 1.19 12.65
CA GLY A 16 -7.66 0.87 11.73
C GLY A 16 -8.84 0.20 12.44
N CYS A 17 -10.04 0.70 12.18
CA CYS A 17 -11.29 0.20 12.71
C CYS A 17 -12.02 -0.70 11.69
N GLU A 18 -12.98 -1.51 12.16
CA GLU A 18 -13.81 -2.38 11.31
C GLU A 18 -14.74 -1.56 10.39
N ASP A 19 -15.10 -0.34 10.78
CA ASP A 19 -15.92 0.59 9.99
C ASP A 19 -15.15 1.29 8.84
N HIS A 20 -13.98 0.76 8.48
CA HIS A 20 -13.07 1.27 7.44
C HIS A 20 -12.46 2.65 7.75
N THR A 21 -12.59 3.14 8.98
CA THR A 21 -11.96 4.38 9.41
C THR A 21 -10.59 4.15 10.02
N LEU A 22 -9.73 5.15 9.91
CA LEU A 22 -8.53 5.28 10.72
C LEU A 22 -8.84 6.23 11.86
N ARG A 23 -8.55 5.85 13.10
CA ARG A 23 -8.80 6.71 14.26
C ARG A 23 -7.50 7.05 14.96
N LEU A 24 -7.46 8.25 15.53
CA LEU A 24 -6.36 8.78 16.31
C LEU A 24 -6.82 8.94 17.76
N TRP A 25 -6.01 8.48 18.70
CA TRP A 25 -6.28 8.58 20.12
C TRP A 25 -5.13 9.25 20.84
N ASP A 26 -5.44 10.06 21.84
CA ASP A 26 -4.45 10.46 22.84
C ASP A 26 -4.21 9.30 23.80
N VAL A 27 -2.94 8.93 23.98
CA VAL A 27 -2.55 7.78 24.80
C VAL A 27 -2.71 8.08 26.30
N GLY A 28 -2.56 9.33 26.72
CA GLY A 28 -2.63 9.74 28.11
C GLY A 28 -4.07 9.85 28.61
N THR A 29 -4.95 10.43 27.80
CA THR A 29 -6.37 10.65 28.16
C THR A 29 -7.28 9.51 27.69
N GLY A 30 -6.88 8.74 26.67
CA GLY A 30 -7.72 7.74 26.02
C GLY A 30 -8.77 8.33 25.09
N GLU A 31 -8.79 9.65 24.89
CA GLU A 31 -9.78 10.32 24.05
C GLU A 31 -9.50 10.09 22.55
N CYS A 32 -10.58 9.90 21.78
CA CYS A 32 -10.50 9.83 20.33
C CYS A 32 -10.35 11.25 19.75
N LEU A 33 -9.13 11.61 19.35
CA LEU A 33 -8.79 12.91 18.79
C LEU A 33 -9.39 13.13 17.41
N ASN A 34 -9.35 12.11 16.55
CA ASN A 34 -9.83 12.24 15.17
C ASN A 34 -10.29 10.91 14.57
N THR A 35 -11.20 10.99 13.59
CA THR A 35 -11.68 9.85 12.80
C THR A 35 -11.53 10.17 11.31
N LEU A 36 -10.52 9.58 10.69
CA LEU A 36 -10.16 9.80 9.30
C LEU A 36 -10.99 8.86 8.42
N ARG A 37 -11.85 9.46 7.59
CA ARG A 37 -12.79 8.76 6.70
C ARG A 37 -12.34 8.94 5.25
N GLY A 38 -12.41 7.86 4.46
CA GLY A 38 -12.13 7.94 3.03
C GLY A 38 -11.69 6.63 2.39
N HIS A 39 -11.25 5.65 3.17
CA HIS A 39 -11.13 4.27 2.68
C HIS A 39 -12.52 3.64 2.53
N THR A 40 -12.71 2.85 1.48
CA THR A 40 -13.99 2.16 1.20
C THR A 40 -14.00 0.73 1.71
N HIS A 41 -12.84 0.23 2.13
CA HIS A 41 -12.66 -1.08 2.73
C HIS A 41 -11.69 -1.05 3.91
N ARG A 42 -11.58 -2.19 4.60
CA ARG A 42 -10.73 -2.39 5.77
C ARG A 42 -9.29 -1.95 5.54
N LEU A 43 -8.76 -1.22 6.51
CA LEU A 43 -7.36 -0.89 6.60
C LEU A 43 -6.55 -2.11 7.03
N ARG A 44 -5.38 -2.26 6.42
CA ARG A 44 -4.47 -3.37 6.69
C ARG A 44 -3.14 -2.96 7.26
N SER A 45 -2.71 -1.74 6.98
CA SER A 45 -1.47 -1.15 7.48
C SER A 45 -1.64 0.34 7.71
N VAL A 46 -0.92 0.84 8.72
CA VAL A 46 -0.80 2.26 9.03
C VAL A 46 0.64 2.55 9.45
N ALA A 47 1.16 3.72 9.09
CA ALA A 47 2.48 4.19 9.50
C ALA A 47 2.46 5.70 9.73
N PHE A 48 3.18 6.18 10.74
CA PHE A 48 3.48 7.61 10.88
C PHE A 48 4.72 7.98 10.05
N SER A 49 4.74 9.20 9.53
CA SER A 49 5.97 9.79 9.02
C SER A 49 6.98 10.00 10.17
N PRO A 50 8.29 10.09 9.88
CA PRO A 50 9.31 10.30 10.91
C PRO A 50 9.08 11.54 11.78
N ASN A 51 8.52 12.61 11.20
CA ASN A 51 8.16 13.84 11.91
C ASN A 51 6.77 13.80 12.56
N SER A 52 6.04 12.68 12.47
CA SER A 52 4.69 12.47 13.00
C SER A 52 3.62 13.46 12.52
N LYS A 53 3.87 14.18 11.42
CA LYS A 53 2.89 15.11 10.82
C LYS A 53 1.95 14.43 9.83
N LEU A 54 2.39 13.33 9.23
CA LEU A 54 1.62 12.57 8.26
C LEU A 54 1.37 11.14 8.76
N ILE A 55 0.25 10.58 8.31
CA ILE A 55 0.00 9.15 8.38
C ILE A 55 -0.17 8.61 6.97
N ALA A 56 0.39 7.43 6.72
CA ALA A 56 0.07 6.62 5.56
C ALA A 56 -0.78 5.44 5.98
N SER A 57 -1.78 5.09 5.16
CA SER A 57 -2.58 3.88 5.34
C SER A 57 -2.65 3.07 4.05
N GLY A 58 -2.67 1.74 4.18
CA GLY A 58 -2.90 0.79 3.08
C GLY A 58 -4.15 -0.04 3.33
N SER A 59 -4.95 -0.29 2.30
CA SER A 59 -6.30 -0.84 2.41
C SER A 59 -6.62 -1.95 1.39
N TYR A 60 -7.68 -2.70 1.71
CA TYR A 60 -8.34 -3.65 0.81
C TYR A 60 -8.98 -2.98 -0.41
N ASP A 61 -9.20 -1.67 -0.37
CA ASP A 61 -9.65 -0.89 -1.53
C ASP A 61 -8.55 -0.64 -2.57
N LYS A 62 -7.37 -1.27 -2.39
CA LYS A 62 -6.23 -1.25 -3.31
C LYS A 62 -5.54 0.11 -3.39
N THR A 63 -5.86 1.03 -2.49
CA THR A 63 -5.21 2.35 -2.42
C THR A 63 -4.32 2.47 -1.19
N CYS A 64 -3.33 3.36 -1.30
CA CYS A 64 -2.73 3.97 -0.13
C CYS A 64 -3.28 5.39 0.03
N LYS A 65 -3.40 5.89 1.26
CA LYS A 65 -3.78 7.29 1.51
C LYS A 65 -2.78 7.96 2.44
N LEU A 66 -2.56 9.24 2.21
CA LEU A 66 -1.76 10.12 3.07
C LEU A 66 -2.70 11.11 3.75
N TRP A 67 -2.53 11.23 5.06
CA TRP A 67 -3.38 12.05 5.93
C TRP A 67 -2.54 13.04 6.70
N ASP A 68 -3.07 14.25 6.87
CA ASP A 68 -2.53 15.20 7.83
C ASP A 68 -3.00 14.81 9.24
N VAL A 69 -2.06 14.73 10.19
CA VAL A 69 -2.37 14.31 11.56
C VAL A 69 -3.15 15.37 12.33
N GLN A 70 -2.90 16.64 12.04
CA GLN A 70 -3.50 17.77 12.77
C GLN A 70 -4.92 18.06 12.28
N THR A 71 -5.12 18.13 10.97
CA THR A 71 -6.45 18.43 10.39
C THR A 71 -7.29 17.16 10.23
N GLY A 72 -6.65 16.00 10.08
CA GLY A 72 -7.31 14.74 9.73
C GLY A 72 -7.74 14.64 8.26
N GLU A 73 -7.32 15.60 7.44
CA GLU A 73 -7.68 15.60 6.02
C GLU A 73 -6.90 14.55 5.24
N CYS A 74 -7.57 13.94 4.25
CA CYS A 74 -6.93 13.09 3.27
C CYS A 74 -6.20 13.96 2.24
N LEU A 75 -4.90 14.15 2.42
CA LEU A 75 -4.09 14.95 1.50
C LEU A 75 -3.96 14.31 0.11
N LYS A 76 -3.76 12.99 0.07
CA LYS A 76 -3.54 12.25 -1.19
C LYS A 76 -4.13 10.85 -1.15
N THR A 77 -4.65 10.41 -2.29
CA THR A 77 -4.96 9.00 -2.57
C THR A 77 -4.03 8.49 -3.65
N LEU A 78 -3.23 7.49 -3.29
CA LEU A 78 -2.20 6.92 -4.14
C LEU A 78 -2.78 5.73 -4.90
N HIS A 79 -3.14 5.96 -6.16
CA HIS A 79 -3.67 4.95 -7.06
C HIS A 79 -2.53 4.26 -7.83
N GLY A 80 -2.65 2.94 -8.02
CA GLY A 80 -1.73 2.20 -8.87
C GLY A 80 -1.56 0.73 -8.51
N HIS A 81 -1.86 0.33 -7.27
CA HIS A 81 -1.98 -1.08 -6.92
C HIS A 81 -3.27 -1.66 -7.51
N THR A 82 -3.20 -2.89 -8.03
CA THR A 82 -4.35 -3.57 -8.65
C THR A 82 -5.04 -4.55 -7.70
N ASN A 83 -4.46 -4.74 -6.50
CA ASN A 83 -4.96 -5.61 -5.45
C ASN A 83 -4.65 -5.04 -4.05
N VAL A 84 -5.13 -5.72 -3.00
CA VAL A 84 -5.03 -5.32 -1.59
C VAL A 84 -3.63 -4.83 -1.21
N VAL A 85 -3.54 -3.68 -0.56
CA VAL A 85 -2.28 -3.17 -0.01
C VAL A 85 -2.07 -3.76 1.38
N TRP A 86 -0.99 -4.53 1.56
CA TRP A 86 -0.71 -5.25 2.79
C TRP A 86 0.09 -4.45 3.81
N SER A 87 1.02 -3.62 3.34
CA SER A 87 1.94 -2.86 4.18
C SER A 87 2.26 -1.52 3.55
N VAL A 88 2.49 -0.52 4.39
CA VAL A 88 3.02 0.80 4.03
C VAL A 88 4.10 1.20 5.03
N THR A 89 5.15 1.86 4.56
CA THR A 89 6.21 2.41 5.43
C THR A 89 6.82 3.66 4.82
N PHE A 90 7.20 4.62 5.66
CA PHE A 90 7.92 5.81 5.23
C PHE A 90 9.43 5.53 5.15
N SER A 91 10.11 6.22 4.23
CA SER A 91 11.56 6.37 4.28
C SER A 91 11.96 7.18 5.53
N ARG A 92 13.23 7.05 5.94
CA ARG A 92 13.75 7.72 7.15
C ARG A 92 13.73 9.24 7.04
N ASP A 93 13.90 9.78 5.83
CA ASP A 93 13.79 11.22 5.55
C ASP A 93 12.34 11.70 5.43
N GLY A 94 11.37 10.78 5.34
CA GLY A 94 9.94 11.08 5.19
C GLY A 94 9.53 11.57 3.81
N LEU A 95 10.43 11.52 2.81
CA LEU A 95 10.16 12.00 1.45
C LEU A 95 9.49 10.95 0.57
N MET A 96 9.62 9.67 0.94
CA MET A 96 9.09 8.55 0.17
C MET A 96 8.19 7.64 1.03
N LEU A 97 7.19 7.05 0.37
CA LEU A 97 6.44 5.91 0.90
C LEU A 97 6.79 4.66 0.10
N ALA A 98 6.98 3.53 0.78
CA ALA A 98 6.96 2.22 0.14
C ALA A 98 5.67 1.49 0.52
N SER A 99 5.02 0.83 -0.45
CA SER A 99 3.85 0.00 -0.23
C SER A 99 3.99 -1.36 -0.89
N SER A 100 3.51 -2.41 -0.24
CA SER A 100 3.49 -3.78 -0.79
C SER A 100 2.05 -4.25 -0.99
N SER A 101 1.77 -4.93 -2.10
CA SER A 101 0.42 -5.39 -2.44
C SER A 101 0.35 -6.87 -2.84
N ASN A 102 -0.85 -7.43 -2.73
CA ASN A 102 -1.20 -8.73 -3.26
C ASN A 102 -1.09 -8.82 -4.79
N ASP A 103 -0.87 -7.70 -5.49
CA ASP A 103 -0.59 -7.69 -6.93
C ASP A 103 0.84 -8.15 -7.28
N GLY A 104 1.63 -8.51 -6.27
CA GLY A 104 3.01 -8.98 -6.45
C GLY A 104 4.02 -7.85 -6.65
N THR A 105 3.62 -6.60 -6.37
CA THR A 105 4.49 -5.44 -6.53
C THR A 105 4.76 -4.71 -5.22
N ILE A 106 5.93 -4.06 -5.17
CA ILE A 106 6.26 -3.03 -4.20
C ILE A 106 6.33 -1.70 -4.96
N LYS A 107 5.58 -0.69 -4.52
CA LYS A 107 5.59 0.65 -5.14
C LYS A 107 6.23 1.65 -4.20
N PHE A 108 7.02 2.54 -4.79
CA PHE A 108 7.59 3.70 -4.14
C PHE A 108 6.84 4.93 -4.62
N TRP A 109 6.44 5.77 -3.69
CA TRP A 109 5.68 6.99 -3.92
C TRP A 109 6.46 8.17 -3.40
N ASP A 110 6.49 9.22 -4.20
CA ASP A 110 6.96 10.52 -3.75
C ASP A 110 5.85 11.19 -2.92
N ILE A 111 6.16 11.61 -1.70
CA ILE A 111 5.17 12.12 -0.74
C ILE A 111 4.62 13.48 -1.18
N GLU A 112 5.44 14.34 -1.77
CA GLU A 112 5.08 15.70 -2.16
C GLU A 112 4.14 15.70 -3.37
N THR A 113 4.48 14.94 -4.40
CA THR A 113 3.72 14.85 -5.65
C THR A 113 2.58 13.84 -5.54
N GLY A 114 2.77 12.74 -4.79
CA GLY A 114 1.87 11.59 -4.76
C GLY A 114 2.05 10.63 -5.92
N GLN A 115 3.09 10.81 -6.73
CA GLN A 115 3.33 9.98 -7.91
C GLN A 115 4.10 8.70 -7.56
N CYS A 116 3.79 7.62 -8.27
CA CYS A 116 4.56 6.38 -8.19
C CYS A 116 5.89 6.57 -8.94
N ILE A 117 7.00 6.63 -8.20
CA ILE A 117 8.34 6.84 -8.77
C ILE A 117 9.04 5.55 -9.17
N LYS A 118 8.69 4.41 -8.54
CA LYS A 118 9.29 3.12 -8.86
C LYS A 118 8.35 1.96 -8.50
N THR A 119 8.33 0.92 -9.33
CA THR A 119 7.66 -0.34 -9.04
C THR A 119 8.68 -1.47 -9.09
N LEU A 120 8.80 -2.23 -8.02
CA LEU A 120 9.55 -3.49 -7.98
C LEU A 120 8.55 -4.64 -8.12
N ARG A 121 8.91 -5.64 -8.93
CA ARG A 121 8.22 -6.93 -9.01
C ARG A 121 9.24 -8.00 -9.35
N VAL A 122 8.99 -9.21 -8.89
CA VAL A 122 9.76 -10.36 -9.38
C VAL A 122 9.31 -10.63 -10.83
N PRO A 123 10.24 -10.83 -11.78
CA PRO A 123 9.88 -11.27 -13.13
C PRO A 123 9.05 -12.55 -13.04
N ARG A 124 7.94 -12.62 -13.77
CA ARG A 124 7.19 -13.87 -13.81
C ARG A 124 8.06 -14.90 -14.54
N PRO A 125 8.12 -16.18 -14.09
CA PRO A 125 9.03 -17.17 -14.66
C PRO A 125 8.91 -17.36 -16.18
N TYR A 126 7.73 -17.09 -16.74
CA TYR A 126 7.41 -17.30 -18.15
C TYR A 126 7.32 -15.99 -18.94
N GLU A 127 7.44 -14.83 -18.30
CA GLU A 127 7.33 -13.53 -18.97
C GLU A 127 8.53 -13.31 -19.89
N GLY A 128 8.27 -13.17 -21.19
CA GLY A 128 9.30 -13.07 -22.23
C GLY A 128 9.99 -14.40 -22.58
N MET A 129 9.52 -15.54 -22.03
CA MET A 129 10.05 -16.86 -22.41
C MET A 129 9.70 -17.14 -23.87
N ASN A 130 10.73 -17.28 -24.72
CA ASN A 130 10.53 -17.66 -26.12
C ASN A 130 10.17 -19.15 -26.21
N ILE A 131 8.99 -19.45 -26.74
CA ILE A 131 8.50 -20.82 -26.97
C ILE A 131 8.40 -21.18 -28.46
N ALA A 132 8.86 -20.34 -29.38
CA ALA A 132 8.92 -20.69 -30.80
C ALA A 132 9.89 -21.84 -31.06
N GLY A 133 9.44 -22.79 -31.87
CA GLY A 133 10.21 -23.98 -32.24
C GLY A 133 10.33 -25.04 -31.14
N VAL A 134 9.75 -24.84 -29.95
CA VAL A 134 9.71 -25.87 -28.91
C VAL A 134 8.80 -27.02 -29.35
N THR A 135 9.37 -28.22 -29.46
CA THR A 135 8.64 -29.43 -29.84
C THR A 135 8.11 -30.17 -28.60
N GLY A 136 7.04 -30.93 -28.74
CA GLY A 136 6.46 -31.74 -27.66
C GLY A 136 5.48 -31.02 -26.72
N LEU A 137 5.23 -29.71 -26.88
CA LEU A 137 4.19 -28.99 -26.15
C LEU A 137 2.82 -29.14 -26.82
N THR A 138 1.79 -29.39 -26.02
CA THR A 138 0.40 -29.35 -26.49
C THR A 138 -0.08 -27.92 -26.72
N LYS A 139 -1.13 -27.76 -27.54
CA LYS A 139 -1.79 -26.46 -27.75
C LYS A 139 -2.29 -25.84 -26.44
N ALA A 140 -2.79 -26.67 -25.52
CA ALA A 140 -3.25 -26.24 -24.21
C ALA A 140 -2.08 -25.66 -23.38
N THR A 141 -0.95 -26.37 -23.32
CA THR A 141 0.25 -25.89 -22.61
C THR A 141 0.83 -24.62 -23.23
N MET A 142 0.87 -24.49 -24.56
CA MET A 142 1.29 -23.23 -25.20
C MET A 142 0.37 -22.07 -24.84
N THR A 143 -0.95 -22.32 -24.77
CA THR A 143 -1.93 -21.30 -24.41
C THR A 143 -1.74 -20.85 -22.97
N SER A 144 -1.52 -21.80 -22.04
CA SER A 144 -1.21 -21.50 -20.64
C SER A 144 0.09 -20.72 -20.50
N LEU A 145 1.16 -21.09 -21.22
CA LEU A 145 2.44 -20.38 -21.18
C LEU A 145 2.32 -18.95 -21.71
N LYS A 146 1.59 -18.74 -22.82
CA LYS A 146 1.28 -17.40 -23.34
C LYS A 146 0.48 -16.57 -22.35
N ALA A 147 -0.51 -17.16 -21.67
CA ALA A 147 -1.26 -16.49 -20.61
C ALA A 147 -0.37 -16.09 -19.41
N LEU A 148 0.74 -16.78 -19.21
CA LEU A 148 1.75 -16.47 -18.19
C LEU A 148 2.83 -15.49 -18.67
N GLY A 149 2.81 -15.09 -19.95
CA GLY A 149 3.68 -14.08 -20.54
C GLY A 149 4.73 -14.60 -21.53
N ALA A 150 4.68 -15.87 -21.92
CA ALA A 150 5.58 -16.41 -22.95
C ALA A 150 5.31 -15.78 -24.33
N VAL A 151 6.35 -15.71 -25.16
CA VAL A 151 6.33 -15.11 -26.51
C VAL A 151 6.71 -16.16 -27.56
N ASP A 152 6.24 -15.97 -28.80
CA ASP A 152 6.72 -16.72 -29.97
C ASP A 152 7.87 -15.96 -30.64
#